data_AF-K0R8P3-F1
#
_entry.id   AF-K0R8P3-F1
#
_cell.length_a   1.000
_cell.length_b   1.000
_cell.length_c   1.000
_cell.angle_alpha   90.00
_cell.angle_beta   90.00
_cell.angle_gamma   90.00
#
_symmetry.space_group_name_H-M   'P 1'
#
loop_
_entity.id
_entity.type
_entity.pdbx_description
1 polymer ?
#
loop_
_entity_poly.entity_id
_entity_poly.type
_entity_poly.pdbx_seq_one_letter_code
_entity_poly.pdbx_strand_id
1 'polypeptide(L)'
;MVFSPPRSNLVDTAPLARGRGPQDDTPPYHEDIEGVAVSDNVLILVSTIGFASLGIVLYCLFLRTPPGEGSGDDDDDNYAQRLVRSDVTSLNRAQRKARAKHDAESQDGDSHSNLSRRDRLKAAKAKEKAYSEMARKMRERKASKKSEEPAKVAKIRLGEVLPKQIDECDEILGYQVFWDPIARSIKERAEASGDWNETLLQEVELVPKMTANEFIHQLKRSGKVSVSALAGEYNISVGEVLNELESLNRRGLGIVGLFDGVGHFVFISREMINQAKEGIIRNPH
;
A
#
# COMPACT_ATOMS: atom_id res chain seq x y z
N MET A 1 -9.74 20.63 67.66
CA MET A 1 -10.93 21.50 67.51
C MET A 1 -10.70 22.78 68.29
N VAL A 2 -10.31 23.87 67.63
CA VAL A 2 -10.60 25.26 68.03
C VAL A 2 -10.65 26.06 66.74
N PHE A 3 -11.86 26.52 66.39
CA PHE A 3 -12.17 27.36 65.25
C PHE A 3 -12.01 28.84 65.67
N SER A 4 -11.37 29.65 64.82
CA SER A 4 -11.51 31.11 64.83
C SER A 4 -11.10 31.66 63.47
N PRO A 5 -12.02 32.29 62.72
CA PRO A 5 -11.69 33.13 61.56
C PRO A 5 -11.59 34.61 61.98
N PRO A 6 -10.93 35.47 61.19
CA PRO A 6 -11.61 36.75 60.94
C PRO A 6 -11.39 37.38 59.55
N ARG A 7 -12.48 38.03 59.13
CA ARG A 7 -12.59 39.36 58.52
C ARG A 7 -12.35 39.52 57.01
N SER A 8 -13.49 39.38 56.32
CA SER A 8 -13.95 40.22 55.22
C SER A 8 -13.54 41.70 55.35
N ASN A 9 -12.87 42.23 54.32
CA ASN A 9 -12.88 43.66 54.02
C ASN A 9 -13.66 43.89 52.72
N LEU A 10 -14.87 44.37 52.96
CA LEU A 10 -15.71 45.16 52.08
C LEU A 10 -14.91 46.42 51.66
N VAL A 11 -14.71 46.66 50.37
CA VAL A 11 -14.33 48.01 49.90
C VAL A 11 -15.24 48.40 48.75
N ASP A 12 -15.80 49.57 48.96
CA ASP A 12 -16.87 50.23 48.24
C ASP A 12 -16.62 50.46 46.76
N THR A 13 -17.69 50.24 46.01
CA THR A 13 -18.03 50.86 44.74
C THR A 13 -18.10 52.40 44.85
N ALA A 14 -17.45 53.10 43.93
CA ALA A 14 -17.83 54.46 43.54
C ALA A 14 -17.60 54.67 42.01
N PRO A 15 -18.61 55.14 41.25
CA PRO A 15 -18.48 55.39 39.81
C PRO A 15 -18.42 56.89 39.49
N LEU A 16 -17.30 57.37 38.95
CA LEU A 16 -17.10 58.69 38.36
C LEU A 16 -15.89 58.57 37.40
N ALA A 17 -15.76 59.22 36.26
CA ALA A 17 -16.61 60.05 35.44
C ALA A 17 -15.93 60.15 34.06
N ARG A 18 -16.73 60.09 33.00
CA ARG A 18 -16.64 60.88 31.76
C ARG A 18 -15.28 61.57 31.47
N GLY A 19 -14.43 60.90 30.69
CA GLY A 19 -13.31 61.51 29.97
C GLY A 19 -13.52 61.39 28.46
N ARG A 20 -14.06 62.44 27.85
CA ARG A 20 -14.23 62.59 26.40
C ARG A 20 -12.89 63.09 25.84
N GLY A 21 -12.10 62.19 25.27
CA GLY A 21 -10.89 62.50 24.49
C GLY A 21 -11.19 62.60 22.99
N PRO A 22 -10.29 63.18 22.18
CA PRO A 22 -10.59 63.77 20.88
C PRO A 22 -10.88 62.72 19.80
N GLN A 23 -11.78 63.09 18.89
CA GLN A 23 -11.93 62.45 17.58
C GLN A 23 -10.58 62.55 16.83
N ASP A 24 -9.93 61.42 16.63
CA ASP A 24 -9.00 61.26 15.53
C ASP A 24 -9.81 60.88 14.29
N ASP A 25 -9.89 61.83 13.37
CA ASP A 25 -10.34 61.65 11.99
C ASP A 25 -9.36 60.70 11.28
N THR A 26 -9.53 59.40 11.46
CA THR A 26 -8.87 58.40 10.59
C THR A 26 -9.56 58.43 9.22
N PRO A 27 -8.84 58.76 8.13
CA PRO A 27 -9.39 58.62 6.79
C PRO A 27 -9.66 57.13 6.50
N PRO A 28 -10.68 56.80 5.68
CA PRO A 28 -10.94 55.43 5.30
C PRO A 28 -9.78 54.95 4.41
N TYR A 29 -9.02 53.98 4.90
CA TYR A 29 -8.11 53.20 4.07
C TYR A 29 -8.96 52.40 3.08
N HIS A 30 -9.18 52.99 1.90
CA HIS A 30 -9.51 52.26 0.69
C HIS A 30 -8.23 51.54 0.29
N GLU A 31 -8.01 50.35 0.86
CA GLU A 31 -7.04 49.41 0.31
C GLU A 31 -7.63 48.93 -1.01
N ASP A 32 -7.19 49.54 -2.10
CA ASP A 32 -7.29 48.98 -3.44
C ASP A 32 -6.41 47.72 -3.46
N ILE A 33 -6.95 46.63 -2.91
CA ILE A 33 -6.47 45.29 -3.20
C ILE A 33 -6.73 45.12 -4.70
N GLU A 34 -5.67 45.30 -5.48
CA GLU A 34 -5.59 44.94 -6.89
C GLU A 34 -5.60 43.40 -6.99
N GLY A 35 -6.68 42.80 -6.50
CA GLY A 35 -7.04 41.42 -6.75
C GLY A 35 -7.46 41.37 -8.21
N VAL A 36 -6.80 40.54 -9.00
CA VAL A 36 -7.26 40.17 -10.33
C VAL A 36 -8.67 39.61 -10.15
N ALA A 37 -9.69 40.45 -10.39
CA ALA A 37 -11.08 40.06 -10.36
C ALA A 37 -11.29 39.08 -11.52
N VAL A 38 -11.05 37.79 -11.25
CA VAL A 38 -11.41 36.73 -12.18
C VAL A 38 -12.92 36.77 -12.27
N SER A 39 -13.43 37.21 -13.42
CA SER A 39 -14.86 37.27 -13.70
C SER A 39 -15.53 35.95 -13.29
N ASP A 40 -16.67 36.03 -12.61
CA ASP A 40 -17.48 34.86 -12.24
C ASP A 40 -17.75 33.93 -13.44
N ASN A 41 -17.83 34.50 -14.65
CA ASN A 41 -17.98 33.74 -15.88
C ASN A 41 -16.80 32.81 -16.18
N VAL A 42 -15.57 33.20 -15.83
CA VAL A 42 -14.37 32.38 -16.00
C VAL A 42 -14.39 31.21 -15.02
N LEU A 43 -14.80 31.45 -13.77
CA LEU A 43 -14.95 30.37 -12.77
C LEU A 43 -16.02 29.35 -13.21
N ILE A 44 -17.15 29.82 -13.72
CA ILE A 44 -18.22 28.96 -14.26
C ILE A 44 -17.70 28.17 -15.49
N LEU A 45 -16.94 28.80 -16.38
CA LEU A 45 -16.39 28.16 -17.57
C LEU A 45 -15.35 27.08 -17.22
N VAL A 46 -14.45 27.36 -16.27
CA VAL A 46 -13.48 26.35 -15.79
C VAL A 46 -14.19 25.19 -15.08
N SER A 47 -15.20 25.49 -14.26
CA SER A 47 -15.99 24.47 -13.57
C SER A 47 -16.75 23.56 -14.54
N THR A 48 -17.40 24.12 -15.57
CA THR A 48 -18.18 23.34 -16.55
C THR A 48 -17.30 22.42 -17.39
N ILE A 49 -16.10 22.87 -17.80
CA ILE A 49 -15.12 22.04 -18.51
C ILE A 49 -14.62 20.90 -17.61
N GLY A 50 -14.31 21.20 -16.34
CA GLY A 50 -13.90 20.19 -15.36
C GLY A 50 -14.95 19.08 -15.20
N PHE A 51 -16.22 19.45 -14.99
CA PHE A 51 -17.32 18.49 -14.84
C PHE A 51 -17.58 17.67 -16.12
N ALA A 52 -17.51 18.30 -17.30
CA ALA A 52 -17.70 17.59 -18.57
C ALA A 52 -16.61 16.54 -18.80
N SER A 53 -15.34 16.86 -18.53
CA SER A 53 -14.24 15.91 -18.66
C SER A 53 -14.35 14.74 -17.69
N LEU A 54 -14.76 14.99 -16.43
CA LEU A 54 -15.01 13.94 -15.45
C LEU A 54 -16.13 12.99 -15.90
N GLY A 55 -17.22 13.54 -16.46
CA GLY A 55 -18.32 12.74 -17.00
C GLY A 55 -17.89 11.80 -18.13
N ILE A 56 -17.02 12.25 -19.02
CA ILE A 56 -16.48 11.42 -20.12
C ILE A 56 -15.62 10.28 -19.57
N VAL A 57 -14.79 10.53 -18.56
CA VAL A 57 -13.95 9.51 -17.93
C VAL A 57 -14.82 8.45 -17.23
N LEU A 58 -15.80 8.87 -16.45
CA LEU A 58 -16.73 7.95 -15.78
C LEU A 58 -17.55 7.14 -16.78
N TYR A 59 -18.02 7.77 -17.86
CA TYR A 59 -18.70 7.09 -18.96
C TYR A 59 -17.82 6.00 -19.58
N CYS A 60 -16.54 6.30 -19.82
CA CYS A 60 -15.59 5.32 -20.35
C CYS A 60 -15.31 4.17 -19.36
N LEU A 61 -15.32 4.41 -18.05
CA LEU A 61 -15.07 3.37 -17.05
C LEU A 61 -16.27 2.44 -16.88
N PHE A 62 -17.50 2.98 -16.85
CA PHE A 62 -18.70 2.18 -16.57
C PHE A 62 -19.32 1.52 -17.80
N LEU A 63 -19.21 2.11 -19.00
CA LEU A 63 -19.83 1.56 -20.21
C LEU A 63 -18.86 0.76 -21.09
N ARG A 64 -17.57 0.69 -20.71
CA ARG A 64 -16.54 -0.03 -21.48
C ARG A 64 -16.06 -1.31 -20.81
N THR A 65 -16.72 -1.80 -19.76
CA THR A 65 -16.62 -3.21 -19.39
C THR A 65 -17.20 -4.03 -20.54
N PRO A 66 -16.39 -4.88 -21.23
CA PRO A 66 -16.90 -5.74 -22.29
C PRO A 66 -17.99 -6.65 -21.70
N PRO A 67 -19.04 -7.00 -22.47
CA PRO A 67 -20.02 -7.99 -22.05
C PRO A 67 -19.36 -9.36 -22.16
N GLY A 68 -18.54 -9.70 -21.18
CA GLY A 68 -17.79 -10.94 -21.11
C GLY A 68 -18.19 -11.71 -19.87
N GLU A 69 -19.04 -12.72 -20.09
CA GLU A 69 -19.09 -13.96 -19.30
C GLU A 69 -19.53 -13.82 -17.83
N GLY A 70 -20.85 -13.73 -17.67
CA GLY A 70 -21.52 -13.83 -16.37
C GLY A 70 -22.83 -14.63 -16.44
N SER A 71 -22.75 -15.90 -16.84
CA SER A 71 -23.66 -16.98 -16.42
C SER A 71 -22.88 -18.29 -16.61
N GLY A 72 -22.46 -19.01 -15.58
CA GLY A 72 -23.25 -19.46 -14.44
C GLY A 72 -23.65 -20.91 -14.74
N ASP A 73 -22.92 -21.85 -14.11
CA ASP A 73 -23.03 -23.33 -14.18
C ASP A 73 -22.50 -24.01 -15.46
N ASP A 74 -21.35 -24.71 -15.35
CA ASP A 74 -20.90 -25.90 -16.14
C ASP A 74 -19.37 -26.04 -16.37
N ASP A 75 -18.49 -25.32 -15.65
CA ASP A 75 -17.04 -25.30 -15.98
C ASP A 75 -16.12 -26.30 -15.23
N ASP A 76 -16.65 -27.13 -14.31
CA ASP A 76 -15.80 -28.12 -13.61
C ASP A 76 -15.37 -29.30 -14.51
N ASP A 77 -16.17 -29.67 -15.51
CA ASP A 77 -15.81 -30.73 -16.46
C ASP A 77 -14.82 -30.26 -17.55
N ASN A 78 -14.77 -28.95 -17.79
CA ASN A 78 -13.93 -28.34 -18.82
C ASN A 78 -12.48 -28.14 -18.33
N TYR A 79 -12.27 -27.97 -17.02
CA TYR A 79 -10.94 -27.80 -16.43
C TYR A 79 -10.10 -29.09 -16.53
N ALA A 80 -10.69 -30.25 -16.22
CA ALA A 80 -10.02 -31.54 -16.35
C ALA A 80 -9.70 -31.88 -17.82
N GLN A 81 -10.60 -31.55 -18.74
CA GLN A 81 -10.39 -31.79 -20.17
C GLN A 81 -9.34 -30.85 -20.77
N ARG A 82 -9.25 -29.60 -20.27
CA ARG A 82 -8.17 -28.65 -20.59
C ARG A 82 -6.81 -29.09 -20.07
N LEU A 83 -6.73 -29.62 -18.84
CA LEU A 83 -5.50 -30.19 -18.26
C LEU A 83 -5.00 -31.40 -19.06
N VAL A 84 -5.90 -32.30 -19.46
CA VAL A 84 -5.53 -33.44 -20.32
C VAL A 84 -5.07 -32.98 -21.70
N ARG A 85 -5.70 -31.95 -22.30
CA ARG A 85 -5.24 -31.39 -23.58
C ARG A 85 -3.90 -30.66 -23.48
N SER A 86 -3.64 -29.92 -22.40
CA SER A 86 -2.37 -29.19 -22.21
C SER A 86 -1.18 -30.12 -21.93
N ASP A 87 -1.41 -31.24 -21.23
CA ASP A 87 -0.36 -32.22 -20.97
C ASP A 87 -0.01 -33.08 -22.19
N VAL A 88 -0.95 -33.27 -23.13
CA VAL A 88 -0.66 -34.07 -24.33
C VAL A 88 0.31 -33.35 -25.25
N THR A 89 0.31 -32.01 -25.29
CA THR A 89 1.24 -31.23 -26.14
C THR A 89 2.70 -31.28 -25.69
N SER A 90 3.00 -31.58 -24.43
CA SER A 90 4.36 -31.65 -23.90
C SER A 90 4.96 -33.07 -23.89
N LEU A 91 4.15 -34.11 -24.14
CA LEU A 91 4.58 -35.50 -24.02
C LEU A 91 5.12 -36.09 -25.33
N ASN A 92 6.32 -36.69 -25.26
CA ASN A 92 7.04 -37.31 -26.35
C ASN A 92 6.29 -38.56 -26.89
N ARG A 93 6.43 -38.88 -28.18
CA ARG A 93 5.68 -39.94 -28.90
C ARG A 93 5.76 -41.32 -28.20
N ALA A 94 6.86 -41.60 -27.51
CA ALA A 94 7.05 -42.83 -26.74
C ALA A 94 6.13 -42.93 -25.51
N GLN A 95 5.87 -41.82 -24.81
CA GLN A 95 5.00 -41.80 -23.62
C GLN A 95 3.53 -41.94 -24.00
N ARG A 96 3.13 -41.37 -25.15
CA ARG A 96 1.78 -41.57 -25.72
C ARG A 96 1.52 -43.04 -26.05
N LYS A 97 2.52 -43.75 -26.61
CA LYS A 97 2.42 -45.19 -26.92
C LYS A 97 2.38 -46.06 -25.65
N ALA A 98 3.07 -45.67 -24.58
CA ALA A 98 3.05 -46.38 -23.31
C ALA A 98 1.68 -46.28 -22.60
N ARG A 99 1.05 -45.10 -22.62
CA ARG A 99 -0.30 -44.93 -22.03
C ARG A 99 -1.39 -45.65 -22.84
N ALA A 100 -1.36 -45.55 -24.16
CA ALA A 100 -2.32 -46.27 -25.00
C ALA A 100 -2.26 -47.79 -24.83
N LYS A 101 -1.09 -48.36 -24.50
CA LYS A 101 -0.95 -49.78 -24.20
C LYS A 101 -1.53 -50.16 -22.83
N HIS A 102 -1.38 -49.28 -21.83
CA HIS A 102 -1.92 -49.51 -20.49
C HIS A 102 -3.45 -49.48 -20.47
N ASP A 103 -4.05 -48.53 -21.20
CA ASP A 103 -5.52 -48.42 -21.27
C ASP A 103 -6.15 -49.60 -22.01
N ALA A 104 -5.48 -50.13 -23.05
CA ALA A 104 -5.90 -51.34 -23.76
C ALA A 104 -5.81 -52.61 -22.89
N GLU A 105 -4.77 -52.75 -22.05
CA GLU A 105 -4.65 -53.90 -21.12
C GLU A 105 -5.69 -53.86 -20.00
N SER A 106 -6.17 -52.68 -19.58
CA SER A 106 -7.23 -52.56 -18.57
C SER A 106 -8.63 -52.89 -19.09
N GLN A 107 -8.84 -52.92 -20.41
CA GLN A 107 -10.16 -53.15 -21.00
C GLN A 107 -10.47 -54.63 -21.30
N ASP A 108 -9.45 -55.50 -21.32
CA ASP A 108 -9.57 -56.94 -21.55
C ASP A 108 -9.74 -57.78 -20.26
N GLY A 109 -9.99 -57.14 -19.11
CA GLY A 109 -10.01 -57.76 -17.78
C GLY A 109 -11.25 -58.59 -17.41
N ASP A 110 -12.33 -58.57 -18.20
CA ASP A 110 -13.63 -59.14 -17.81
C ASP A 110 -13.93 -60.55 -18.36
N SER A 111 -12.90 -61.30 -18.76
CA SER A 111 -13.04 -62.73 -19.11
C SER A 111 -12.47 -63.64 -18.01
N HIS A 112 -13.13 -63.67 -16.86
CA HIS A 112 -12.85 -64.62 -15.79
C HIS A 112 -14.08 -65.44 -15.40
N SER A 113 -14.60 -66.21 -16.36
CA SER A 113 -15.42 -67.38 -16.02
C SER A 113 -14.78 -68.63 -16.63
N ASN A 114 -14.37 -69.57 -15.75
CA ASN A 114 -13.84 -70.92 -16.03
C ASN A 114 -12.34 -71.20 -15.79
N LEU A 115 -11.69 -70.50 -14.86
CA LEU A 115 -10.43 -71.01 -14.28
C LEU A 115 -10.70 -72.08 -13.22
N SER A 116 -9.98 -73.21 -13.31
CA SER A 116 -10.02 -74.35 -12.39
C SER A 116 -9.75 -73.93 -10.95
N ARG A 117 -10.35 -74.63 -9.97
CA ARG A 117 -10.24 -74.35 -8.53
C ARG A 117 -8.78 -74.22 -8.06
N ARG A 118 -7.87 -74.95 -8.70
CA ARG A 118 -6.43 -74.93 -8.43
C ARG A 118 -5.75 -73.63 -8.90
N ASP A 119 -6.21 -73.05 -10.00
CA ASP A 119 -5.66 -71.81 -10.56
C ASP A 119 -6.21 -70.57 -9.83
N ARG A 120 -7.47 -70.63 -9.35
CA ARG A 120 -8.03 -69.60 -8.46
C ARG A 120 -7.25 -69.49 -7.15
N LEU A 121 -6.81 -70.62 -6.60
CA LEU A 121 -6.01 -70.67 -5.36
C LEU A 121 -4.60 -70.10 -5.57
N LYS A 122 -3.97 -70.37 -6.72
CA LYS A 122 -2.67 -69.77 -7.07
C LYS A 122 -2.78 -68.27 -7.32
N ALA A 123 -3.83 -67.82 -8.02
CA ALA A 123 -4.07 -66.40 -8.28
C ALA A 123 -4.37 -65.62 -6.99
N ALA A 124 -5.16 -66.19 -6.08
CA ALA A 124 -5.43 -65.59 -4.77
C ALA A 124 -4.15 -65.42 -3.94
N LYS A 125 -3.30 -66.46 -3.89
CA LYS A 125 -2.03 -66.43 -3.15
C LYS A 125 -1.03 -65.44 -3.77
N ALA A 126 -1.05 -65.27 -5.09
CA ALA A 126 -0.22 -64.27 -5.78
C ALA A 126 -0.69 -62.84 -5.49
N LYS A 127 -2.01 -62.60 -5.51
CA LYS A 127 -2.61 -61.30 -5.16
C LYS A 127 -2.32 -60.93 -3.71
N GLU A 128 -2.48 -61.86 -2.76
CA GLU A 128 -2.18 -61.64 -1.35
C GLU A 128 -0.71 -61.26 -1.12
N LYS A 129 0.22 -61.94 -1.80
CA LYS A 129 1.65 -61.62 -1.72
C LYS A 129 1.94 -60.20 -2.24
N ALA A 130 1.35 -59.83 -3.37
CA ALA A 130 1.49 -58.50 -3.96
C ALA A 130 0.92 -57.38 -3.06
N TYR A 131 -0.25 -57.60 -2.46
CA TYR A 131 -0.84 -56.65 -1.50
C TYR A 131 0.01 -56.50 -0.24
N SER A 132 0.58 -57.60 0.28
CA SER A 132 1.46 -57.54 1.46
C SER A 132 2.75 -56.76 1.19
N GLU A 133 3.33 -56.92 -0.01
CA GLU A 133 4.57 -56.25 -0.40
C GLU A 133 4.32 -54.75 -0.65
N MET A 134 3.20 -54.41 -1.28
CA MET A 134 2.76 -53.03 -1.47
C MET A 134 2.47 -52.33 -0.13
N ALA A 135 1.82 -53.02 0.81
CA ALA A 135 1.56 -52.52 2.15
C ALA A 135 2.85 -52.30 2.95
N ARG A 136 3.84 -53.21 2.82
CA ARG A 136 5.17 -53.04 3.43
C ARG A 136 5.90 -51.82 2.86
N LYS A 137 5.89 -51.66 1.54
CA LYS A 137 6.51 -50.52 0.84
C LYS A 137 5.84 -49.19 1.21
N MET A 138 4.52 -49.19 1.42
CA MET A 138 3.78 -48.02 1.94
C MET A 138 4.16 -47.68 3.38
N ARG A 139 4.39 -48.68 4.25
CA ARG A 139 4.86 -48.45 5.62
C ARG A 139 6.30 -47.93 5.65
N GLU A 140 7.18 -48.47 4.81
CA GLU A 140 8.57 -47.99 4.65
C GLU A 140 8.58 -46.52 4.16
N ARG A 141 7.73 -46.16 3.18
CA ARG A 141 7.57 -44.77 2.70
C ARG A 141 7.00 -43.81 3.75
N LYS A 142 6.11 -44.29 4.63
CA LYS A 142 5.57 -43.49 5.73
C LYS A 142 6.58 -43.30 6.86
N ALA A 143 7.48 -44.27 7.08
CA ALA A 143 8.57 -44.14 8.03
C ALA A 143 9.69 -43.20 7.54
N SER A 144 9.97 -43.18 6.23
CA SER A 144 10.96 -42.26 5.64
C SER A 144 10.46 -40.81 5.50
N LYS A 145 9.14 -40.55 5.59
CA LYS A 145 8.55 -39.20 5.56
C LYS A 145 8.52 -38.48 6.91
N LYS A 146 9.02 -39.10 7.99
CA LYS A 146 9.02 -38.52 9.34
C LYS A 146 10.25 -37.66 9.67
N SER A 147 11.13 -37.40 8.69
CA SER A 147 12.32 -36.55 8.85
C SER A 147 12.43 -35.42 7.82
N GLU A 148 11.40 -35.13 7.03
CA GLU A 148 11.34 -33.84 6.34
C GLU A 148 10.93 -32.80 7.39
N GLU A 149 11.94 -32.17 8.02
CA GLU A 149 11.78 -30.82 8.55
C GLU A 149 10.99 -30.00 7.52
N PRO A 150 9.98 -29.21 7.93
CA PRO A 150 9.29 -28.33 6.99
C PRO A 150 10.36 -27.53 6.27
N ALA A 151 10.39 -27.62 4.95
CA ALA A 151 11.33 -26.89 4.11
C ALA A 151 11.39 -25.47 4.63
N LYS A 152 12.53 -25.07 5.20
CA LYS A 152 12.73 -23.72 5.73
C LYS A 152 12.50 -22.78 4.56
N VAL A 153 11.30 -22.23 4.46
CA VAL A 153 10.95 -21.26 3.42
C VAL A 153 11.96 -20.13 3.61
N ALA A 154 12.76 -19.89 2.57
CA ALA A 154 13.78 -18.86 2.64
C ALA A 154 13.08 -17.53 3.00
N LYS A 155 13.62 -16.82 4.00
CA LYS A 155 13.11 -15.51 4.37
C LYS A 155 13.29 -14.57 3.18
N ILE A 156 12.18 -14.01 2.69
CA ILE A 156 12.17 -13.01 1.62
C ILE A 156 12.96 -11.78 2.11
N ARG A 157 13.80 -11.21 1.23
CA ARG A 157 14.56 -10.00 1.56
C ARG A 157 13.71 -8.77 1.31
N LEU A 158 13.64 -7.87 2.31
CA LEU A 158 12.87 -6.63 2.20
C LEU A 158 13.24 -5.78 0.97
N GLY A 159 14.52 -5.71 0.61
CA GLY A 159 14.96 -4.94 -0.55
C GLY A 159 14.51 -5.49 -1.91
N GLU A 160 14.07 -6.76 -1.97
CA GLU A 160 13.52 -7.35 -3.20
C GLU A 160 12.05 -6.98 -3.39
N VAL A 161 11.31 -6.75 -2.30
CA VAL A 161 9.88 -6.39 -2.33
C VAL A 161 9.63 -4.89 -2.22
N LEU A 162 10.51 -4.14 -1.53
CA LEU A 162 10.43 -2.69 -1.37
C LEU A 162 11.74 -2.03 -1.86
N PRO A 163 11.88 -1.78 -3.17
CA PRO A 163 13.06 -1.14 -3.73
C PRO A 163 13.20 0.29 -3.22
N LYS A 164 14.43 0.70 -2.88
CA LYS A 164 14.72 2.07 -2.38
C LYS A 164 14.56 3.12 -3.48
N GLN A 165 14.86 2.74 -4.71
CA GLN A 165 14.72 3.57 -5.90
C GLN A 165 13.53 3.06 -6.69
N ILE A 166 12.53 3.92 -6.89
CA ILE A 166 11.31 3.62 -7.65
C ILE A 166 11.49 4.06 -9.11
N ASP A 167 12.14 5.20 -9.32
CA ASP A 167 12.46 5.71 -10.65
C ASP A 167 13.97 5.59 -10.92
N GLU A 168 14.32 4.71 -11.86
CA GLU A 168 15.71 4.48 -12.29
C GLU A 168 16.26 5.62 -13.16
N CYS A 169 15.38 6.46 -13.73
CA CYS A 169 15.78 7.57 -14.59
C CYS A 169 16.26 8.80 -13.80
N ASP A 170 15.90 8.91 -12.52
CA ASP A 170 16.32 10.00 -11.65
C ASP A 170 17.05 9.47 -10.40
N GLU A 171 18.38 9.48 -10.47
CA GLU A 171 19.25 8.99 -9.40
C GLU A 171 19.11 9.78 -8.10
N ILE A 172 18.56 11.00 -8.12
CA ILE A 172 18.50 11.88 -6.95
C ILE A 172 17.07 11.98 -6.40
N LEU A 173 16.08 12.12 -7.28
CA LEU A 173 14.68 12.32 -6.89
C LEU A 173 13.79 11.09 -7.07
N GLY A 174 14.31 10.03 -7.70
CA GLY A 174 13.62 8.75 -7.90
C GLY A 174 13.59 7.85 -6.65
N TYR A 175 14.19 8.28 -5.54
CA TYR A 175 14.12 7.58 -4.27
C TYR A 175 12.75 7.71 -3.62
N GLN A 176 12.30 6.63 -2.99
CA GLN A 176 11.10 6.64 -2.17
C GLN A 176 11.30 7.53 -0.93
N VAL A 177 10.34 8.41 -0.66
CA VAL A 177 10.37 9.26 0.53
C VAL A 177 10.12 8.42 1.77
N PHE A 178 10.85 8.72 2.85
CA PHE A 178 10.73 8.00 4.12
C PHE A 178 11.07 6.51 4.04
N TRP A 179 11.81 6.07 3.02
CA TRP A 179 12.14 4.65 2.84
C TRP A 179 12.83 4.03 4.06
N ASP A 180 13.84 4.70 4.62
CA ASP A 180 14.61 4.17 5.75
C ASP A 180 13.74 3.92 7.01
N PRO A 181 12.91 4.87 7.48
CA PRO A 181 11.99 4.61 8.60
C PRO A 181 10.87 3.62 8.26
N ILE A 182 10.32 3.64 7.04
CA ILE A 182 9.32 2.64 6.61
C ILE A 182 9.90 1.24 6.64
N ALA A 183 11.07 1.04 6.02
CA ALA A 183 11.74 -0.25 5.93
C ALA A 183 12.07 -0.81 7.33
N ARG A 184 12.50 0.05 8.25
CA ARG A 184 12.72 -0.31 9.66
C ARG A 184 11.42 -0.75 10.33
N SER A 185 10.37 0.06 10.20
CA SER A 185 9.04 -0.16 10.78
C SER A 185 8.43 -1.50 10.32
N ILE A 186 8.51 -1.81 9.02
CA ILE A 186 8.05 -3.09 8.45
C ILE A 186 8.88 -4.26 8.97
N LYS A 187 10.21 -4.11 8.99
CA LYS A 187 11.11 -5.16 9.47
C LYS A 187 10.82 -5.52 10.93
N GLU A 188 10.64 -4.53 11.79
CA GLU A 188 10.30 -4.77 13.21
C GLU A 188 8.98 -5.50 13.37
N ARG A 189 7.94 -5.14 12.59
CA ARG A 189 6.64 -5.85 12.61
C ARG A 189 6.72 -7.27 12.09
N ALA A 190 7.45 -7.49 11.00
CA ALA A 190 7.64 -8.82 10.44
C ALA A 190 8.53 -9.71 11.33
N GLU A 191 9.49 -9.15 12.06
CA GLU A 191 10.28 -9.87 13.08
C GLU A 191 9.46 -10.21 14.33
N ALA A 192 8.53 -9.33 14.71
CA ALA A 192 7.59 -9.58 15.79
C ALA A 192 6.49 -10.58 15.43
N SER A 193 6.26 -10.81 14.13
CA SER A 193 5.27 -11.78 13.65
C SER A 193 5.82 -13.21 13.67
N GLY A 194 4.91 -14.17 13.84
CA GLY A 194 5.24 -15.59 13.69
C GLY A 194 5.48 -16.03 12.25
N ASP A 195 5.10 -15.19 11.27
CA ASP A 195 5.24 -15.44 9.83
C ASP A 195 5.84 -14.22 9.13
N TRP A 196 7.17 -14.20 9.05
CA TRP A 196 7.94 -13.12 8.43
C TRP A 196 7.49 -12.85 6.99
N ASN A 197 7.24 -13.87 6.17
CA ASN A 197 7.00 -13.69 4.75
C ASN A 197 5.60 -13.12 4.48
N GLU A 198 4.58 -13.64 5.17
CA GLU A 198 3.21 -13.15 5.00
C GLU A 198 3.06 -11.71 5.50
N THR A 199 3.59 -11.41 6.70
CA THR A 199 3.54 -10.05 7.25
C THR A 199 4.32 -9.05 6.39
N LEU A 200 5.50 -9.43 5.90
CA LEU A 200 6.30 -8.57 5.01
C LEU A 200 5.52 -8.17 3.76
N LEU A 201 4.86 -9.13 3.10
CA LEU A 201 4.10 -8.87 1.88
C LEU A 201 2.88 -7.97 2.12
N GLN A 202 2.11 -8.26 3.17
CA GLN A 202 0.96 -7.44 3.56
C GLN A 202 1.36 -6.01 3.90
N GLU A 203 2.42 -5.84 4.67
CA GLU A 203 2.90 -4.52 5.08
C GLU A 203 3.44 -3.71 3.90
N VAL A 204 4.22 -4.33 3.01
CA VAL A 204 4.76 -3.66 1.81
C VAL A 204 3.66 -3.24 0.85
N GLU A 205 2.56 -4.00 0.73
CA GLU A 205 1.42 -3.65 -0.13
C GLU A 205 0.71 -2.38 0.34
N LEU A 206 0.69 -2.13 1.66
CA LEU A 206 0.05 -0.95 2.26
C LEU A 206 0.92 0.32 2.22
N VAL A 207 2.21 0.20 1.88
CA VAL A 207 3.13 1.35 1.87
C VAL A 207 2.77 2.31 0.73
N PRO A 208 2.57 3.61 1.02
CA PRO A 208 2.44 4.61 -0.03
C PRO A 208 3.73 4.70 -0.85
N LYS A 209 3.59 4.49 -2.17
CA LYS A 209 4.69 4.62 -3.14
C LYS A 209 4.73 6.05 -3.64
N MET A 210 5.58 6.86 -3.04
CA MET A 210 5.78 8.25 -3.42
C MET A 210 7.27 8.55 -3.54
N THR A 211 7.66 9.10 -4.68
CA THR A 211 9.04 9.54 -4.94
C THR A 211 9.32 10.90 -4.30
N ALA A 212 10.60 11.21 -4.07
CA ALA A 212 11.00 12.54 -3.58
C ALA A 212 10.53 13.65 -4.52
N ASN A 213 10.56 13.43 -5.84
CA ASN A 213 10.06 14.42 -6.80
C ASN A 213 8.56 14.72 -6.61
N GLU A 214 7.73 13.67 -6.54
CA GLU A 214 6.27 13.80 -6.36
C GLU A 214 5.94 14.51 -5.03
N PHE A 215 6.66 14.14 -3.97
CA PHE A 215 6.50 14.79 -2.68
C PHE A 215 6.83 16.28 -2.72
N ILE A 216 7.94 16.65 -3.36
CA ILE A 216 8.34 18.05 -3.55
C ILE A 216 7.28 18.80 -4.36
N HIS A 217 6.75 18.19 -5.42
CA HIS A 217 5.68 18.78 -6.21
C HIS A 217 4.40 18.98 -5.39
N GLN A 218 4.02 18.02 -4.56
CA GLN A 218 2.88 18.13 -3.66
C GLN A 218 3.07 19.24 -2.62
N LEU A 219 4.28 19.34 -2.05
CA LEU A 219 4.66 20.42 -1.13
C LEU A 219 4.59 21.79 -1.80
N LYS A 220 5.13 21.92 -3.01
CA LYS A 220 5.07 23.18 -3.78
C LYS A 220 3.64 23.60 -4.10
N ARG A 221 2.76 22.62 -4.38
CA ARG A 221 1.34 22.88 -4.70
C ARG A 221 0.51 23.26 -3.48
N SER A 222 0.73 22.59 -2.35
CA SER A 222 -0.04 22.80 -1.12
C SER A 222 0.50 23.95 -0.26
N GLY A 223 1.81 24.23 -0.36
CA GLY A 223 2.53 25.21 0.45
C GLY A 223 2.80 24.77 1.90
N LYS A 224 2.03 23.80 2.42
CA LYS A 224 2.19 23.26 3.77
C LYS A 224 1.69 21.83 3.88
N VAL A 225 2.27 21.06 4.80
CA VAL A 225 1.84 19.70 5.11
C VAL A 225 1.82 19.48 6.63
N SER A 226 0.82 18.75 7.12
CA SER A 226 0.76 18.37 8.54
C SER A 226 1.73 17.21 8.80
N VAL A 227 2.66 17.38 9.74
CA VAL A 227 3.65 16.35 10.09
C VAL A 227 2.97 15.13 10.71
N SER A 228 1.93 15.35 11.52
CA SER A 228 1.14 14.25 12.10
C SER A 228 0.33 13.48 11.06
N ALA A 229 -0.17 14.16 10.02
CA ALA A 229 -0.86 13.49 8.93
C ALA A 229 0.10 12.60 8.13
N LEU A 230 1.31 13.10 7.82
CA LEU A 230 2.35 12.30 7.18
C LEU A 230 2.76 11.10 8.04
N ALA A 231 2.96 11.31 9.34
CA ALA A 231 3.30 10.21 10.25
C ALA A 231 2.24 9.09 10.21
N GLY A 232 0.95 9.46 10.21
CA GLY A 232 -0.16 8.52 10.08
C GLY A 232 -0.22 7.83 8.72
N GLU A 233 -0.04 8.58 7.62
CA GLU A 233 -0.08 8.05 6.25
C GLU A 233 1.02 7.03 5.98
N TYR A 234 2.23 7.28 6.49
CA TYR A 234 3.39 6.40 6.30
C TYR A 234 3.59 5.38 7.43
N ASN A 235 2.72 5.40 8.45
CA ASN A 235 2.83 4.56 9.65
C ASN A 235 4.24 4.62 10.29
N ILE A 236 4.75 5.83 10.46
CA ILE A 236 6.04 6.14 11.09
C ILE A 236 5.85 7.17 12.20
N SER A 237 6.84 7.31 13.08
CA SER A 237 6.74 8.30 14.16
C SER A 237 6.90 9.73 13.63
N VAL A 238 6.28 10.70 14.32
CA VAL A 238 6.45 12.13 14.02
C VAL A 238 7.93 12.53 14.04
N GLY A 239 8.71 12.00 15.00
CA GLY A 239 10.15 12.26 15.07
C GLY A 239 10.92 11.78 13.84
N GLU A 240 10.54 10.63 13.26
CA GLU A 240 11.14 10.13 12.03
C GLU A 240 10.78 11.00 10.82
N VAL A 241 9.53 11.48 10.73
CA VAL A 241 9.12 12.42 9.69
C VAL A 241 9.96 13.70 9.77
N LEU A 242 10.13 14.27 10.97
CA LEU A 242 10.93 15.48 11.18
C LEU A 242 12.39 15.28 10.76
N ASN A 243 13.00 14.18 11.19
CA ASN A 243 14.38 13.84 10.85
C ASN A 243 14.57 13.66 9.34
N GLU A 244 13.62 13.02 8.66
CA GLU A 244 13.69 12.86 7.21
C GLU A 244 13.44 14.16 6.45
N LEU A 245 12.50 15.02 6.90
CA LEU A 245 12.33 16.35 6.32
C LEU A 245 13.61 17.19 6.45
N GLU A 246 14.29 17.10 7.59
CA GLU A 246 15.60 17.75 7.79
C GLU A 246 16.68 17.14 6.88
N SER A 247 16.71 15.81 6.74
CA SER A 247 17.59 15.08 5.82
C SER A 247 17.40 15.55 4.38
N LEU A 248 16.16 15.68 3.90
CA LEU A 248 15.83 16.16 2.56
C LEU A 248 16.31 17.61 2.34
N ASN A 249 16.17 18.46 3.36
CA ASN A 249 16.70 19.83 3.32
C ASN A 249 18.24 19.84 3.24
N ARG A 250 18.92 19.04 4.08
CA ARG A 250 20.38 18.91 4.10
C ARG A 250 20.96 18.34 2.80
N ARG A 251 20.23 17.43 2.13
CA ARG A 251 20.60 16.87 0.82
C ARG A 251 20.50 17.89 -0.32
N GLY A 252 19.99 19.10 -0.06
CA GLY A 252 19.91 20.16 -1.06
C GLY A 252 18.83 19.91 -2.12
N LEU A 253 17.83 19.06 -1.83
CA LEU A 253 16.73 18.72 -2.75
C LEU A 253 15.72 19.86 -2.96
N GLY A 254 16.08 21.08 -2.53
CA GLY A 254 15.25 22.27 -2.70
C GLY A 254 14.04 22.33 -1.75
N ILE A 255 13.99 21.49 -0.71
CA ILE A 255 12.98 21.57 0.34
C ILE A 255 13.50 22.48 1.45
N VAL A 256 13.20 23.78 1.35
CA VAL A 256 13.39 24.72 2.46
C VAL A 256 12.05 24.93 3.13
N GLY A 257 11.99 24.78 4.44
CA GLY A 257 10.75 25.01 5.17
C GLY A 257 10.96 25.23 6.65
N LEU A 258 9.91 25.68 7.31
CA LEU A 258 9.85 25.94 8.74
C LEU A 258 8.68 25.18 9.35
N PHE A 259 8.82 24.80 10.61
CA PHE A 259 7.71 24.25 11.36
C PHE A 259 6.90 25.39 11.98
N ASP A 260 5.59 25.38 11.75
CA ASP A 260 4.70 26.27 12.49
C ASP A 260 4.49 25.75 13.93
N GLY A 261 4.00 26.60 14.84
CA GLY A 261 3.74 26.23 16.23
C GLY A 261 2.61 25.20 16.40
N VAL A 262 1.95 24.79 15.31
CA VAL A 262 0.84 23.83 15.29
C VAL A 262 1.30 22.45 14.77
N GLY A 263 2.55 22.32 14.32
CA GLY A 263 3.12 21.07 13.82
C GLY A 263 2.93 20.84 12.32
N HIS A 264 2.73 21.90 11.53
CA HIS A 264 2.82 21.84 10.07
C HIS A 264 4.23 22.20 9.61
N PHE A 265 4.68 21.51 8.57
CA PHE A 265 5.84 21.92 7.80
C PHE A 265 5.39 22.86 6.68
N VAL A 266 5.84 24.11 6.72
CA VAL A 266 5.54 25.14 5.71
C VAL A 266 6.70 25.21 4.73
N PHE A 267 6.41 24.96 3.46
CA PHE A 267 7.38 25.05 2.38
C PHE A 267 7.64 26.52 2.03
N ILE A 268 8.90 26.88 1.88
CA ILE A 268 9.35 28.23 1.53
C ILE A 268 9.93 28.18 0.12
N SER A 269 9.20 28.73 -0.84
CA SER A 269 9.69 28.88 -2.21
C SER A 269 10.68 30.06 -2.32
N ARG A 270 11.50 30.06 -3.38
CA ARG A 270 12.35 31.23 -3.69
C ARG A 270 11.50 32.47 -3.97
N GLU A 271 10.34 32.30 -4.60
CA GLU A 271 9.39 33.39 -4.84
C GLU A 271 8.95 34.03 -3.53
N MET A 272 8.61 33.25 -2.50
CA MET A 272 8.26 33.78 -1.17
C MET A 272 9.42 34.55 -0.53
N ILE A 273 10.65 34.06 -0.68
CA ILE A 273 11.85 34.77 -0.20
C ILE A 273 12.04 36.09 -0.94
N ASN A 274 11.85 36.11 -2.26
CA ASN A 274 12.02 37.30 -3.08
C ASN A 274 10.92 38.34 -2.77
N GLN A 275 9.67 37.91 -2.63
CA GLN A 275 8.56 38.78 -2.21
C GLN A 275 8.81 39.39 -0.83
N ALA A 276 9.30 38.60 0.13
CA ALA A 276 9.64 39.11 1.45
C ALA A 276 10.76 40.15 1.40
N LYS A 277 11.79 39.94 0.58
CA LYS A 277 12.88 40.92 0.36
C LYS A 277 12.35 42.21 -0.27
N GLU A 278 11.51 42.12 -1.29
CA GLU A 278 10.93 43.28 -1.96
C GLU A 278 9.99 44.07 -1.03
N GLY A 279 9.21 43.38 -0.19
CA GLY A 279 8.36 44.01 0.82
C GLY A 279 9.16 44.80 1.87
N ILE A 280 10.30 44.25 2.33
CA ILE A 280 11.20 44.93 3.27
C ILE A 280 11.84 46.18 2.62
N ILE A 281 12.19 46.11 1.33
CA ILE A 281 12.76 47.26 0.60
C ILE A 281 11.73 48.38 0.41
N ARG A 282 10.44 48.04 0.26
CA ARG A 282 9.36 49.03 0.06
C ARG A 282 8.87 49.69 1.36
N ASN A 283 9.04 49.04 2.51
CA ASN A 283 8.75 49.61 3.83
C ASN A 283 9.96 49.48 4.76
N PRO A 284 11.03 50.27 4.55
CA PRO A 284 12.12 50.38 5.50
C PRO A 284 11.61 51.23 6.67
N HIS A 285 11.07 50.57 7.69
CA HIS A 285 10.89 51.21 9.00
C HIS A 285 12.24 51.47 9.66
#